data_AF-A0A0D7KQ05-F1
#
_entry.id   AF-A0A0D7KQ05-F1
#
_cell.length_a   1.000
_cell.length_b   1.000
_cell.length_c   1.000
_cell.angle_alpha   90.00
_cell.angle_beta   90.00
_cell.angle_gamma   90.00
#
_symmetry.space_group_name_H-M   'P 1'
#
loop_
_entity.id
_entity.type
_entity.pdbx_description
1 polymer ?
#
loop_
_entity_poly.entity_id
_entity_poly.type
_entity_poly.pdbx_seq_one_letter_code
_entity_poly.pdbx_strand_id
1 'polypeptide(L)'
;MYSVVKQLIEHEKAAREQLLTSNSMRLTDRICRSYGILKHAVIMDSKEAAQRLSDIRLGSDLGILQHIQSSQLNELLVMTQPGFLQYKYNTTLSAEDRDSYRAKMIRETLSKSKS
;
A
#
# COMPACT_ATOMS: atom_id res chain seq x y z
N MET A 1 24.96 13.07 11.46
CA MET A 1 23.93 12.07 11.11
C MET A 1 22.51 12.67 11.13
N TYR A 2 22.13 13.47 12.13
CA TYR A 2 20.82 14.15 12.20
C TYR A 2 20.52 15.14 11.05
N SER A 3 21.53 15.87 10.55
CA SER A 3 21.34 16.85 9.47
C SER A 3 20.95 16.23 8.14
N VAL A 4 21.54 15.08 7.79
CA VAL A 4 21.26 14.37 6.52
C VAL A 4 19.84 13.79 6.53
N VAL A 5 19.39 13.22 7.65
CA VAL A 5 18.02 12.72 7.80
C VAL A 5 17.01 13.86 7.66
N LYS A 6 17.28 15.02 8.27
CA LYS A 6 16.41 16.20 8.17
C LYS A 6 16.35 16.73 6.73
N GLN A 7 17.48 16.80 6.03
CA GLN A 7 17.52 17.18 4.62
C GLN A 7 16.73 16.21 3.74
N LEU A 8 16.83 14.91 3.99
CA LEU A 8 16.08 13.89 3.25
C LEU A 8 14.56 14.06 3.44
N ILE A 9 14.11 14.33 4.67
CA ILE A 9 12.69 14.58 4.97
C ILE A 9 12.18 15.80 4.20
N GLU A 10 12.92 16.90 4.21
CA GLU A 10 12.50 18.12 3.51
C GLU A 10 12.50 17.93 1.97
N HIS A 11 13.45 17.19 1.42
CA HIS A 11 13.44 16.81 0.01
C HIS A 11 12.23 15.95 -0.38
N GLU A 12 11.84 14.99 0.46
CA GLU A 12 10.66 14.14 0.22
C GLU A 12 9.37 14.97 0.23
N LYS A 13 9.20 15.84 1.23
CA LYS A 13 8.06 16.76 1.30
C LYS A 13 7.98 17.67 0.08
N ALA A 14 9.10 18.28 -0.31
CA ALA A 14 9.15 19.15 -1.48
C ALA A 14 8.80 18.39 -2.78
N ALA A 15 9.31 17.15 -2.94
CA ALA A 15 8.96 16.31 -4.08
C ALA A 15 7.46 15.96 -4.10
N ARG A 16 6.88 15.70 -2.93
CA ARG A 16 5.45 15.41 -2.75
C ARG A 16 4.57 16.62 -3.10
N GLU A 17 4.96 17.83 -2.68
CA GLU A 17 4.27 19.07 -3.07
C GLU A 17 4.41 19.39 -4.56
N GLN A 18 5.58 19.15 -5.15
CA GLN A 18 5.79 19.32 -6.59
C GLN A 18 4.91 18.36 -7.41
N LEU A 19 4.73 17.12 -6.97
CA LEU A 19 3.84 16.16 -7.64
C LEU A 19 2.38 16.62 -7.63
N LEU A 20 1.91 17.20 -6.52
CA LEU A 20 0.56 17.76 -6.44
C LEU A 20 0.37 18.95 -7.39
N THR A 21 1.31 19.89 -7.40
CA THR A 21 1.20 21.14 -8.17
C THR A 21 1.35 20.93 -9.68
N SER A 22 2.15 19.96 -10.10
CA SER A 22 2.41 19.70 -11.53
C SER A 22 1.49 18.66 -12.17
N ASN A 23 0.88 17.75 -11.40
CA ASN A 23 0.09 16.64 -11.98
C ASN A 23 -0.96 16.00 -11.05
N SER A 24 -1.67 16.81 -10.26
CA SER A 24 -2.70 16.35 -9.29
C SER A 24 -3.66 15.29 -9.85
N MET A 25 -4.20 15.47 -11.07
CA MET A 25 -5.18 14.54 -11.64
C MET A 25 -4.58 13.17 -12.00
N ARG A 26 -3.38 13.11 -12.59
CA ARG A 26 -2.72 11.81 -12.87
C ARG A 26 -2.28 11.10 -11.61
N LEU A 27 -1.82 11.85 -10.61
CA LEU A 27 -1.46 11.28 -9.31
C LEU A 27 -2.70 10.68 -8.63
N THR A 28 -3.81 11.42 -8.63
CA THR A 28 -5.10 10.96 -8.13
C THR A 28 -5.57 9.71 -8.87
N ASP A 29 -5.52 9.70 -10.20
CA ASP A 29 -5.88 8.51 -11.00
C ASP A 29 -5.01 7.30 -10.62
N ARG A 30 -3.68 7.46 -10.53
CA ARG A 30 -2.77 6.38 -10.12
C ARG A 30 -3.14 5.81 -8.76
N ILE A 31 -3.40 6.68 -7.78
CA ILE A 31 -3.76 6.29 -6.41
C ILE A 31 -5.10 5.55 -6.41
N CYS A 32 -6.11 6.09 -7.09
CA CYS A 32 -7.44 5.49 -7.20
C CYS A 32 -7.40 4.12 -7.90
N ARG A 33 -6.59 3.98 -8.95
CA ARG A 33 -6.37 2.69 -9.63
C ARG A 33 -5.69 1.68 -8.71
N SER A 34 -4.66 2.10 -7.98
CA SER A 34 -4.01 1.22 -6.99
C SER A 34 -4.97 0.79 -5.89
N TYR A 35 -5.85 1.69 -5.43
CA TYR A 35 -6.91 1.36 -4.49
C TYR A 35 -7.92 0.36 -5.05
N GLY A 36 -8.41 0.57 -6.28
CA GLY A 36 -9.32 -0.36 -6.95
C GLY A 36 -8.70 -1.74 -7.15
N ILE A 37 -7.45 -1.80 -7.59
CA ILE A 37 -6.70 -3.07 -7.75
C ILE A 37 -6.63 -3.79 -6.41
N LEU A 38 -6.20 -3.14 -5.33
CA LEU A 38 -6.09 -3.78 -4.02
C LEU A 38 -7.43 -4.27 -3.46
N LYS A 39 -8.54 -3.61 -3.82
CA LYS A 39 -9.88 -3.98 -3.38
C LYS A 39 -10.48 -5.15 -4.16
N HIS A 40 -10.02 -5.42 -5.38
CA HIS A 40 -10.68 -6.35 -6.30
C HIS A 40 -9.78 -7.47 -6.86
N ALA A 41 -8.47 -7.29 -6.88
CA ALA A 41 -7.53 -8.28 -7.42
C ALA A 41 -7.68 -9.61 -6.68
N VAL A 42 -7.64 -10.73 -7.42
CA VAL A 42 -7.75 -12.10 -6.89
C VAL A 42 -6.38 -12.75 -6.70
N ILE A 43 -5.39 -12.34 -7.48
CA ILE A 43 -4.00 -12.79 -7.43
C ILE A 43 -3.14 -11.53 -7.41
N MET A 44 -2.12 -11.49 -6.55
CA MET A 44 -1.20 -10.35 -6.45
C MET A 44 0.13 -10.78 -5.88
N ASP A 45 1.22 -10.53 -6.60
CA ASP A 45 2.56 -10.83 -6.13
C ASP A 45 3.04 -9.81 -5.06
N SER A 46 4.17 -10.10 -4.41
CA SER A 46 4.70 -9.22 -3.35
C SER A 46 5.13 -7.83 -3.86
N LYS A 47 5.66 -7.74 -5.08
CA LYS A 47 6.17 -6.48 -5.64
C LYS A 47 5.01 -5.56 -6.01
N GLU A 48 4.00 -6.11 -6.67
CA GLU A 48 2.77 -5.39 -6.97
C GLU A 48 2.10 -4.93 -5.68
N ALA A 49 1.91 -5.82 -4.70
CA ALA A 49 1.31 -5.45 -3.42
C ALA A 49 2.05 -4.29 -2.75
N ALA A 50 3.38 -4.35 -2.66
CA ALA A 50 4.19 -3.28 -2.08
C ALA A 50 4.03 -1.95 -2.84
N GLN A 51 4.06 -1.98 -4.17
CA GLN A 51 3.88 -0.79 -4.99
C GLN A 51 2.51 -0.15 -4.78
N ARG A 52 1.44 -0.96 -4.81
CA ARG A 52 0.06 -0.47 -4.66
C ARG A 52 -0.22 0.04 -3.25
N LEU A 53 0.33 -0.61 -2.21
CA LEU A 53 0.23 -0.13 -0.83
C LEU A 53 0.98 1.20 -0.66
N SER A 54 2.13 1.37 -1.31
CA SER A 54 2.88 2.62 -1.33
C SER A 54 2.08 3.76 -1.99
N ASP A 55 1.43 3.49 -3.12
CA ASP A 55 0.56 4.49 -3.77
C ASP A 55 -0.60 4.91 -2.86
N ILE A 56 -1.28 3.96 -2.22
CA ILE A 56 -2.36 4.30 -1.26
C ILE A 56 -1.79 5.11 -0.09
N ARG A 57 -0.62 4.74 0.43
CA ARG A 57 0.00 5.45 1.55
C ARG A 57 0.27 6.91 1.19
N LEU A 58 0.85 7.15 0.02
CA LEU A 58 1.02 8.50 -0.52
C LEU A 58 -0.33 9.22 -0.63
N GLY A 59 -1.37 8.54 -1.13
CA GLY A 59 -2.71 9.11 -1.22
C GLY A 59 -3.34 9.47 0.12
N SER A 60 -3.12 8.67 1.17
CA SER A 60 -3.55 8.95 2.54
C SER A 60 -2.80 10.17 3.09
N ASP A 61 -1.47 10.19 2.95
CA ASP A 61 -0.64 11.31 3.41
C ASP A 61 -0.96 12.64 2.68
N LEU A 62 -1.41 12.56 1.42
CA LEU A 62 -1.82 13.70 0.60
C LEU A 62 -3.30 14.11 0.79
N GLY A 63 -4.06 13.41 1.62
CA GLY A 63 -5.48 13.68 1.85
C GLY A 63 -6.41 13.28 0.69
N ILE A 64 -5.92 12.51 -0.29
CA ILE A 64 -6.69 11.97 -1.42
C ILE A 64 -7.56 10.78 -0.95
N LEU A 65 -7.04 9.93 -0.05
CA LEU A 65 -7.74 8.79 0.54
C LEU A 65 -7.89 8.97 2.06
N GLN A 66 -8.92 9.71 2.47
CA GLN A 66 -9.10 10.13 3.87
C GLN A 66 -9.62 9.01 4.79
N HIS A 67 -10.24 7.98 4.22
CA HIS A 67 -10.84 6.87 4.98
C HIS A 67 -9.85 5.74 5.32
N ILE A 68 -8.60 5.82 4.85
CA ILE A 68 -7.60 4.77 5.09
C ILE A 68 -6.59 5.24 6.13
N GLN A 69 -6.53 4.49 7.23
CA GLN A 69 -5.58 4.77 8.30
C GLN A 69 -4.18 4.27 7.97
N SER A 70 -3.20 5.09 8.35
CA SER A 70 -1.78 4.77 8.23
C SER A 70 -1.37 3.46 8.90
N SER A 71 -1.97 3.14 10.06
CA SER A 71 -1.74 1.90 10.81
C SER A 71 -2.16 0.66 10.01
N GLN A 72 -3.32 0.71 9.36
CA GLN A 72 -3.84 -0.39 8.55
C GLN A 72 -2.93 -0.72 7.37
N LEU A 73 -2.32 0.28 6.74
CA LEU A 73 -1.34 0.07 5.66
C LEU A 73 -0.05 -0.57 6.17
N ASN A 74 0.41 -0.15 7.35
CA ASN A 74 1.60 -0.74 7.98
C ASN A 74 1.37 -2.21 8.33
N GLU A 75 0.19 -2.55 8.86
CA GLU A 75 -0.20 -3.94 9.12
C GLU A 75 -0.21 -4.76 7.83
N LEU A 76 -0.83 -4.24 6.76
CA LEU A 76 -0.85 -4.93 5.47
C LEU A 76 0.56 -5.18 4.91
N LEU A 77 1.50 -4.23 5.04
CA LEU A 77 2.88 -4.43 4.60
C LEU A 77 3.55 -5.63 5.27
N VAL A 78 3.28 -5.87 6.56
CA VAL A 78 3.80 -7.03 7.30
C VAL A 78 3.03 -8.30 6.92
N MET A 79 1.71 -8.23 6.94
CA MET A 79 0.85 -9.41 6.80
C MET A 79 0.90 -10.02 5.39
N THR A 80 1.23 -9.21 4.38
CA THR A 80 1.37 -9.65 2.98
C THR A 80 2.72 -10.29 2.66
N GLN A 81 3.68 -10.27 3.60
CA GLN A 81 4.99 -10.88 3.38
C GLN A 81 4.88 -12.41 3.29
N PRO A 82 5.70 -13.06 2.44
CA PRO A 82 5.68 -14.51 2.29
C PRO A 82 5.78 -15.26 3.63
N GLY A 83 6.69 -14.84 4.53
CA GLY A 83 6.88 -15.48 5.83
C GLY A 83 5.65 -15.39 6.73
N PHE A 84 4.95 -14.25 6.72
CA PHE A 84 3.71 -14.10 7.50
C PHE A 84 2.59 -14.97 6.94
N LEU A 85 2.45 -15.04 5.61
CA LEU A 85 1.45 -15.89 4.97
C LEU A 85 1.70 -17.38 5.29
N GLN A 86 2.95 -17.84 5.21
CA GLN A 86 3.31 -19.21 5.60
C GLN A 86 2.94 -19.51 7.05
N TYR A 87 3.29 -18.60 7.97
CA TYR A 87 2.96 -18.73 9.38
C TYR A 87 1.45 -18.78 9.63
N LYS A 88 0.68 -17.89 9.00
CA LYS A 88 -0.77 -17.77 9.21
C LYS A 88 -1.55 -19.01 8.75
N TYR A 89 -1.18 -19.59 7.61
CA TYR A 89 -1.90 -20.74 7.05
C TYR A 89 -1.33 -22.09 7.51
N ASN A 90 -0.26 -22.08 8.31
CA ASN A 90 0.36 -23.25 8.94
C ASN A 90 0.60 -24.41 7.96
N THR A 91 0.98 -24.07 6.73
CA THR A 91 1.24 -25.01 5.65
C THR A 91 2.26 -24.42 4.68
N THR A 92 2.91 -25.26 3.88
CA THR A 92 3.79 -24.80 2.81
C THR A 92 2.95 -24.34 1.62
N LEU A 93 2.85 -23.03 1.46
CA LEU A 93 2.17 -22.40 0.33
C LEU A 93 3.06 -22.39 -0.91
N SER A 94 2.49 -22.74 -2.07
CA SER A 94 3.13 -22.49 -3.38
C SER A 94 3.22 -20.97 -3.66
N ALA A 95 3.93 -20.58 -4.72
CA ALA A 95 3.96 -19.17 -5.12
C ALA A 95 2.56 -18.63 -5.47
N GLU A 96 1.79 -19.42 -6.21
CA GLU A 96 0.43 -19.06 -6.63
C GLU A 96 -0.53 -18.96 -5.44
N ASP A 97 -0.44 -19.89 -4.49
CA ASP A 97 -1.23 -19.83 -3.26
C ASP A 97 -0.92 -18.56 -2.47
N ARG A 98 0.37 -18.22 -2.31
CA ARG A 98 0.77 -16.99 -1.61
C ARG A 98 0.18 -15.76 -2.28
N ASP A 99 0.18 -15.70 -3.60
CA ASP A 99 -0.34 -14.56 -4.35
C ASP A 99 -1.86 -14.43 -4.23
N SER A 100 -2.58 -15.55 -4.24
CA SER A 100 -4.03 -15.60 -3.99
C SER A 100 -4.37 -15.20 -2.54
N TYR A 101 -3.67 -15.76 -1.56
CA TYR A 101 -3.88 -15.46 -0.14
C TYR A 101 -3.50 -14.02 0.22
N ARG A 102 -2.45 -13.48 -0.39
CA ARG A 102 -2.07 -12.07 -0.27
C ARG A 102 -3.21 -11.17 -0.73
N ALA A 103 -3.68 -11.38 -1.95
CA ALA A 103 -4.78 -10.60 -2.50
C ALA A 103 -6.04 -10.70 -1.62
N LYS A 104 -6.40 -11.91 -1.18
CA LYS A 104 -7.53 -12.14 -0.26
C LYS A 104 -7.42 -11.32 1.03
N MET A 105 -6.26 -11.39 1.68
CA MET A 105 -6.00 -10.69 2.93
C MET A 105 -6.09 -9.16 2.79
N ILE A 106 -5.56 -8.62 1.69
CA ILE A 106 -5.66 -7.19 1.38
C ILE A 106 -7.14 -6.79 1.23
N ARG A 107 -7.91 -7.53 0.42
CA ARG A 107 -9.34 -7.23 0.20
C ARG A 107 -10.13 -7.25 1.51
N GLU A 108 -9.95 -8.29 2.32
CA GLU A 108 -10.62 -8.43 3.61
C GLU A 108 -10.29 -7.26 4.54
N THR A 109 -9.02 -6.88 4.63
CA THR A 109 -8.57 -5.78 5.50
C THR A 109 -9.14 -4.44 5.02
N LEU A 110 -9.09 -4.16 3.72
CA LEU A 110 -9.63 -2.92 3.15
C LEU A 110 -11.17 -2.85 3.21
N SER A 111 -11.86 -3.99 3.21
CA SER A 111 -13.33 -4.04 3.34
C SER A 111 -13.83 -3.65 4.74
N LYS A 112 -13.06 -3.95 5.80
CA LYS A 112 -13.37 -3.62 7.19
C LYS A 112 -13.27 -2.13 7.52
N SER A 113 -12.59 -1.35 6.68
CA SER A 113 -12.40 0.10 6.85
C SER A 113 -13.66 0.93 6.56
N LYS A 114 -14.78 0.30 6.19
CA LYS A 114 -16.11 0.92 6.22
C LYS A 114 -16.75 0.66 7.58
N SER A 115 -16.41 1.47 8.59
CA SER A 115 -17.25 1.66 9.78
C SER A 115 -17.03 3.04 10.37
#